data_AF-A0A2N2HIA5-F1
#
_entry.id   AF-A0A2N2HIA5-F1
#
_cell.length_a   1.000
_cell.length_b   1.000
_cell.length_c   1.000
_cell.angle_alpha   90.00
_cell.angle_beta   90.00
_cell.angle_gamma   90.00
#
_symmetry.space_group_name_H-M   'P 1'
#
loop_
_entity.id
_entity.type
_entity.pdbx_description
1 polymer ?
#
loop_
_entity_poly.entity_id
_entity_poly.type
_entity_poly.pdbx_seq_one_letter_code
_entity_poly.pdbx_strand_id
1 'polypeptide(L)'
;MNMADVLVVAELAGGKVRKATHSAITFARQAAGMLGGGFSILVIGQGAAGAAAELTGFGATKIYTTEISSVGGYVCEHFAPTVAGLAKN
;
A
#
# COMPACT_ATOMS: atom_id res chain seq x y z
N MET A 1 4.76 -22.58 -9.93
CA MET A 1 5.75 -21.58 -9.49
C MET A 1 5.00 -20.51 -8.70
N ASN A 2 5.41 -20.21 -7.48
CA ASN A 2 4.80 -19.12 -6.70
C ASN A 2 5.29 -17.81 -7.33
N MET A 3 4.43 -17.12 -8.07
CA MET A 3 4.76 -15.83 -8.68
C MET A 3 5.00 -14.80 -7.57
N ALA A 4 6.05 -14.00 -7.69
CA ALA A 4 6.34 -12.96 -6.72
C ALA A 4 5.54 -11.70 -7.08
N ASP A 5 4.58 -11.33 -6.25
CA ASP A 5 3.83 -10.09 -6.38
C ASP A 5 4.48 -8.96 -5.58
N VAL A 6 4.38 -7.73 -6.09
CA VAL A 6 4.91 -6.54 -5.42
C VAL A 6 3.82 -5.90 -4.56
N LEU A 7 4.11 -5.59 -3.30
CA LEU A 7 3.23 -4.80 -2.44
C LEU A 7 3.77 -3.39 -2.26
N VAL A 8 2.99 -2.39 -2.65
CA VAL A 8 3.25 -0.97 -2.35
C VAL A 8 2.55 -0.59 -1.06
N VAL A 9 3.28 -0.04 -0.10
CA VAL A 9 2.69 0.52 1.13
C VAL A 9 2.49 2.03 0.96
N ALA A 10 1.23 2.43 0.86
CA ALA A 10 0.78 3.80 0.68
C ALA A 10 0.33 4.39 2.03
N GLU A 11 1.27 5.04 2.72
CA GLU A 11 0.99 5.70 3.99
C GLU A 11 0.20 7.00 3.80
N LEU A 12 -0.69 7.28 4.75
CA LEU A 12 -1.36 8.57 4.84
C LEU A 12 -0.60 9.55 5.74
N ALA A 13 -0.59 10.82 5.33
CA ALA A 13 -0.18 11.96 6.13
C ALA A 13 -1.24 13.07 5.99
N GLY A 14 -1.90 13.44 7.09
CA GLY A 14 -2.98 14.43 7.06
C GLY A 14 -4.17 14.02 6.18
N GLY A 15 -4.51 12.72 6.15
CA GLY A 15 -5.62 12.17 5.36
C GLY A 15 -5.36 12.06 3.86
N LYS A 16 -4.13 12.31 3.39
CA LYS A 16 -3.73 12.18 1.98
C LYS A 16 -2.59 11.18 1.84
N VAL A 17 -2.52 10.48 0.71
CA VAL A 17 -1.39 9.61 0.44
C VAL A 17 -0.12 10.44 0.32
N ARG A 18 0.98 9.94 0.91
CA ARG A 18 2.29 10.57 0.78
C ARG A 18 2.71 10.62 -0.69
N LYS A 19 3.25 11.76 -1.14
CA LYS A 19 3.69 11.93 -2.55
C LYS A 19 4.71 10.87 -3.01
N ALA A 20 5.54 10.37 -2.09
CA ALA A 20 6.50 9.31 -2.36
C ALA A 20 5.84 8.01 -2.86
N THR A 21 4.58 7.77 -2.53
CA THR A 21 3.81 6.60 -2.98
C THR A 21 3.71 6.55 -4.50
N HIS A 22 3.60 7.68 -5.20
CA HIS A 22 3.52 7.67 -6.67
C HIS A 22 4.80 7.12 -7.30
N SER A 23 5.97 7.49 -6.78
CA SER A 23 7.25 6.93 -7.22
C SER A 23 7.34 5.44 -6.92
N ALA A 24 6.86 4.99 -5.75
CA ALA A 24 6.81 3.58 -5.40
C ALA A 24 5.88 2.77 -6.34
N ILE A 25 4.74 3.32 -6.73
CA ILE A 25 3.82 2.71 -7.71
C ILE A 25 4.49 2.59 -9.08
N THR A 26 5.17 3.63 -9.55
CA THR A 26 5.91 3.58 -10.82
C THR A 26 6.95 2.47 -10.82
N PHE A 27 7.73 2.36 -9.75
CA PHE A 27 8.71 1.28 -9.60
C PHE A 27 8.05 -0.10 -9.51
N ALA A 28 6.99 -0.24 -8.73
CA ALA A 28 6.27 -1.50 -8.56
C ALA A 28 5.73 -2.05 -9.89
N ARG A 29 5.25 -1.17 -10.77
CA ARG A 29 4.81 -1.57 -12.12
C ARG A 29 5.96 -2.14 -12.95
N GLN A 30 7.14 -1.52 -12.90
CA GLN A 30 8.33 -2.00 -13.60
C GLN A 30 8.80 -3.34 -13.02
N ALA A 31 8.91 -3.42 -11.69
CA ALA A 31 9.34 -4.61 -10.98
C ALA A 31 8.38 -5.79 -11.21
N ALA A 32 7.07 -5.57 -11.12
CA ALA A 32 6.05 -6.60 -11.40
C ALA A 32 6.17 -7.12 -12.84
N GLY A 33 6.38 -6.24 -13.82
CA GLY A 33 6.63 -6.63 -15.21
C GLY A 33 7.88 -7.50 -15.39
N MET A 34 8.96 -7.21 -14.65
CA MET A 34 10.19 -8.02 -14.68
C MET A 34 10.03 -9.37 -13.96
N LEU A 35 9.24 -9.41 -12.90
CA LEU A 35 8.95 -10.62 -12.11
C LEU A 35 7.88 -11.51 -12.75
N GLY A 36 7.18 -11.00 -13.78
CA GLY A 36 6.06 -11.67 -14.44
C GLY A 36 4.77 -11.71 -13.60
N GLY A 37 4.71 -10.94 -12.51
CA GLY A 37 3.60 -10.88 -11.56
C GLY A 37 2.80 -9.57 -11.64
N GLY A 38 1.96 -9.33 -10.63
CA GLY A 38 1.23 -8.09 -10.45
C GLY A 38 1.81 -7.22 -9.34
N PHE A 39 1.18 -6.07 -9.11
CA PHE A 39 1.42 -5.31 -7.89
C PHE A 39 0.09 -4.94 -7.22
N SER A 40 0.08 -4.99 -5.90
CA SER A 40 -1.03 -4.52 -5.05
C SER A 40 -0.62 -3.29 -4.27
N ILE A 41 -1.60 -2.53 -3.80
CA ILE A 41 -1.38 -1.36 -2.96
C ILE A 41 -2.07 -1.58 -1.60
N LEU A 42 -1.38 -1.31 -0.50
CA LEU A 42 -1.95 -1.17 0.82
C LEU A 42 -2.02 0.32 1.18
N VAL A 43 -3.22 0.87 1.28
CA VAL A 43 -3.46 2.21 1.83
C VAL A 43 -3.67 2.10 3.32
N ILE A 44 -2.82 2.79 4.08
CA ILE A 44 -2.74 2.58 5.53
C ILE A 44 -2.64 3.91 6.28
N GLY A 45 -3.53 4.08 7.26
CA GLY A 45 -3.64 5.31 8.06
C GLY A 45 -5.08 5.78 8.21
N GLN A 46 -5.27 6.84 8.98
CA GLN A 46 -6.59 7.41 9.22
C GLN A 46 -7.19 7.99 7.93
N GLY A 47 -8.35 7.48 7.51
CA GLY A 47 -9.03 7.85 6.27
C GLY A 47 -8.55 7.07 5.04
N ALA A 48 -7.93 5.90 5.23
CA ALA A 48 -7.41 5.03 4.16
C ALA A 48 -8.48 4.70 3.12
N ALA A 49 -9.71 4.40 3.54
CA ALA A 49 -10.79 4.07 2.61
C ALA A 49 -11.11 5.23 1.65
N GLY A 50 -11.10 6.48 2.14
CA GLY A 50 -11.37 7.66 1.33
C GLY A 50 -10.20 8.00 0.40
N ALA A 51 -8.97 7.87 0.88
CA ALA A 51 -7.78 8.15 0.09
C ALA A 51 -7.53 7.11 -1.02
N ALA A 52 -7.96 5.86 -0.82
CA ALA A 52 -7.74 4.78 -1.79
C ALA A 52 -8.31 5.05 -3.19
N ALA A 53 -9.37 5.86 -3.30
CA ALA A 53 -9.95 6.25 -4.57
C ALA A 53 -8.92 6.90 -5.51
N GLU A 54 -7.97 7.67 -4.96
CA GLU A 54 -6.94 8.36 -5.75
C GLU A 54 -5.94 7.38 -6.39
N LEU A 55 -5.88 6.12 -5.94
CA LEU A 55 -4.93 5.11 -6.42
C LEU A 55 -5.55 4.08 -7.38
N THR A 56 -6.88 4.07 -7.54
CA THR A 56 -7.62 3.09 -8.39
C THR A 56 -7.21 3.11 -9.87
N GLY A 57 -6.74 4.25 -10.38
CA GLY A 57 -6.31 4.41 -11.78
C GLY A 57 -4.88 3.95 -12.08
N PHE A 58 -4.11 3.49 -11.09
CA PHE A 58 -2.69 3.18 -11.29
C PHE A 58 -2.43 1.76 -11.78
N GLY A 59 -3.45 0.93 -11.97
CA GLY A 59 -3.30 -0.43 -12.51
C GLY A 59 -2.82 -1.47 -11.50
N ALA A 60 -3.06 -1.24 -10.21
CA ALA A 60 -2.86 -2.24 -9.18
C ALA A 60 -3.88 -3.39 -9.34
N THR A 61 -3.45 -4.63 -9.10
CA THR A 61 -4.33 -5.81 -9.13
C THR A 61 -5.34 -5.80 -7.99
N LYS A 62 -4.91 -5.33 -6.82
CA LYS A 62 -5.75 -5.13 -5.63
C LYS A 62 -5.34 -3.87 -4.89
N ILE A 63 -6.33 -3.23 -4.28
CA ILE A 63 -6.13 -2.12 -3.34
C ILE A 63 -6.73 -2.56 -2.00
N TYR A 64 -5.86 -2.73 -1.01
CA TYR A 64 -6.21 -2.99 0.37
C TYR A 64 -6.26 -1.66 1.12
N THR A 65 -7.18 -1.56 2.07
CA THR A 65 -7.28 -0.39 2.94
C THR A 65 -7.31 -0.85 4.38
N THR A 66 -6.61 -0.13 5.24
CA THR A 66 -6.66 -0.40 6.67
C THR A 66 -6.47 0.89 7.46
N GLU A 67 -7.32 1.02 8.48
CA GLU A 67 -7.26 2.12 9.42
C GLU A 67 -6.33 1.72 10.57
N ILE A 68 -5.28 2.48 10.78
CA ILE A 68 -4.51 2.43 12.03
C ILE A 68 -4.67 3.78 12.71
N SER A 69 -5.59 3.83 13.66
CA SER A 69 -5.75 4.93 14.60
C SER A 69 -4.92 4.64 15.85
N SER A 70 -4.08 5.57 16.24
CA SER A 70 -3.55 5.59 17.61
C SER A 70 -3.81 6.95 18.22
N VAL A 71 -3.92 6.96 19.55
CA VAL A 71 -3.96 8.19 20.33
C VAL A 71 -2.58 8.86 20.23
N GLY A 72 -2.40 9.68 19.20
CA GLY A 72 -1.14 10.42 18.94
C GLY A 72 -0.55 10.27 17.53
N GLY A 73 -1.08 9.41 16.67
CA GLY A 73 -0.67 9.30 15.26
C GLY A 73 -0.15 7.92 14.84
N TYR A 74 0.97 7.86 14.15
CA TYR A 74 1.57 6.61 13.66
C TYR A 74 2.34 5.90 14.79
N VAL A 75 2.08 4.60 15.00
CA VAL A 75 2.88 3.75 15.91
C VAL A 75 3.33 2.49 15.17
N CYS A 76 4.60 2.17 15.31
CA CYS A 76 5.25 1.06 14.62
C CYS A 76 4.62 -0.30 14.97
N GLU A 77 4.12 -0.45 16.19
CA GLU A 77 3.52 -1.65 16.78
C GLU A 77 2.23 -2.06 16.07
N HIS A 78 1.54 -1.13 15.41
CA HIS A 78 0.37 -1.46 14.60
C HIS A 78 0.71 -1.53 13.12
N PHE A 79 1.64 -0.70 12.65
CA PHE A 79 1.98 -0.64 11.23
C PHE A 79 2.72 -1.90 10.76
N ALA A 80 3.86 -2.21 11.38
CA ALA A 80 4.73 -3.30 10.95
C ALA A 80 4.03 -4.68 10.90
N PRO A 81 3.28 -5.10 11.95
CA PRO A 81 2.57 -6.38 11.88
C PRO A 81 1.42 -6.39 10.87
N THR A 82 0.78 -5.24 10.62
CA THR A 82 -0.29 -5.13 9.60
C THR A 82 0.27 -5.34 8.20
N VAL A 83 1.38 -4.65 7.86
CA VAL A 83 2.06 -4.82 6.57
C VAL A 83 2.56 -6.26 6.42
N ALA A 84 3.19 -6.81 7.45
CA ALA A 84 3.70 -8.19 7.43
C ALA A 84 2.59 -9.24 7.33
N GLY A 85 1.44 -9.01 7.98
CA GLY A 85 0.28 -9.87 7.88
C GLY A 85 -0.28 -9.92 6.47
N LEU A 86 -0.35 -8.76 5.79
CA LEU A 86 -0.80 -8.70 4.40
C LEU A 86 0.17 -9.39 3.45
N ALA A 87 1.48 -9.15 3.60
CA ALA A 87 2.52 -9.67 2.70
C ALA A 87 2.70 -11.21 2.76
N LYS A 88 2.10 -11.89 3.74
CA LYS A 88 2.11 -13.35 3.87
C LYS A 88 1.00 -14.05 3.08
N ASN A 89 0.03 -13.31 2.53
CA ASN A 89 -1.08 -13.84 1.73
C ASN A 89 -0.76 -13.79 0.24
#